data_AF-A0A841FBV2-F1
#
_entry.id   AF-A0A841FBV2-F1
#
_cell.length_a   1.000
_cell.length_b   1.000
_cell.length_c   1.000
_cell.angle_alpha   90.00
_cell.angle_beta   90.00
_cell.angle_gamma   90.00
#
_symmetry.space_group_name_H-M   'P 1'
#
loop_
_entity.id
_entity.type
_entity.pdbx_description
1 polymer ?
#
loop_
_entity_poly.entity_id
_entity_poly.type
_entity_poly.pdbx_seq_one_letter_code
_entity_poly.pdbx_strand_id
1 'polypeptide(L)'
;MAGVKFSDAALTAYQLKIREQIDAIEDVIIPKLKGDLAVEPAFGKFPQAVQAGAKYRENYDKAWQDIQKLRNALKAIDESATTTLKNYGKAEDDNTVKQ
;
A
#
# COMPACT_ATOMS: atom_id res chain seq x y z
N MET A 1 31.48 10.32 -14.11
CA MET A 1 30.43 9.77 -13.23
C MET A 1 29.37 9.16 -14.11
N ALA A 2 29.28 7.83 -14.19
CA ALA A 2 28.21 7.18 -14.93
C ALA A 2 26.90 7.47 -14.20
N GLY A 3 26.11 8.41 -14.72
CA GLY A 3 24.78 8.67 -14.20
C GLY A 3 23.99 7.38 -14.30
N VAL A 4 23.47 6.91 -13.17
CA VAL A 4 22.51 5.81 -13.15
C VAL A 4 21.36 6.27 -14.05
N LYS A 5 21.26 5.72 -15.27
CA LYS A 5 20.05 5.83 -16.07
C LYS A 5 18.98 5.09 -15.28
N PHE A 6 18.24 5.81 -14.44
CA PHE A 6 16.93 5.35 -14.01
C PHE A 6 16.12 5.19 -15.29
N SER A 7 16.07 3.96 -15.81
CA SER A 7 15.26 3.67 -16.99
C SER A 7 13.80 3.76 -16.57
N ASP A 8 12.99 4.40 -17.40
CA ASP A 8 11.52 4.39 -17.29
C ASP A 8 11.02 2.95 -17.02
N ALA A 9 11.56 1.97 -17.76
CA ALA A 9 11.22 0.56 -17.58
C ALA A 9 11.37 0.04 -16.14
N ALA A 10 12.43 0.44 -15.40
CA ALA A 10 12.62 0.00 -14.03
C ALA A 10 11.61 0.64 -13.08
N LEU A 11 11.31 1.93 -13.26
CA LEU A 11 10.34 2.66 -12.43
C LEU A 11 8.91 2.19 -12.74
N THR A 12 8.58 1.97 -14.02
CA THR A 12 7.30 1.41 -14.48
C THR A 12 7.09 -0.01 -13.95
N ALA A 13 8.11 -0.88 -13.98
CA ALA A 13 8.01 -2.23 -13.42
C ALA A 13 7.81 -2.22 -11.89
N TYR A 14 8.46 -1.29 -11.18
CA TYR A 14 8.24 -1.12 -9.75
C TYR A 14 6.84 -0.57 -9.44
N GLN A 15 6.36 0.36 -10.26
CA GLN A 15 5.01 0.92 -10.15
C GLN A 15 3.92 -0.15 -10.28
N LEU A 16 4.08 -1.09 -11.22
CA LEU A 16 3.16 -2.22 -11.36
C LEU A 16 3.08 -3.04 -10.05
N LYS A 17 4.22 -3.35 -9.44
CA LYS A 17 4.26 -4.09 -8.15
C LYS A 17 3.58 -3.34 -7.02
N ILE A 18 3.68 -2.00 -7.00
CA ILE A 18 2.98 -1.17 -6.01
C ILE A 18 1.48 -1.25 -6.21
N ARG A 19 1.01 -1.15 -7.46
CA ARG A 19 -0.43 -1.22 -7.78
C ARG A 19 -1.01 -2.58 -7.44
N GLU A 20 -0.32 -3.67 -7.77
CA GLU A 20 -0.72 -5.02 -7.36
C GLU A 20 -0.84 -5.16 -5.83
N GLN A 21 0.05 -4.52 -5.06
CA GLN A 21 -0.06 -4.49 -3.60
C GLN A 21 -1.23 -3.63 -3.10
N ILE A 22 -1.49 -2.49 -3.75
CA ILE A 22 -2.66 -1.65 -3.44
C ILE A 22 -3.94 -2.44 -3.69
N ASP A 23 -4.06 -3.09 -4.85
CA ASP A 23 -5.22 -3.91 -5.23
C ASP A 23 -5.44 -5.04 -4.21
N ALA A 24 -4.38 -5.76 -3.84
CA ALA A 24 -4.47 -6.79 -2.80
C ALA A 24 -4.97 -6.23 -1.45
N ILE A 25 -4.51 -5.04 -1.07
CA ILE A 25 -4.98 -4.38 0.16
C ILE A 25 -6.46 -3.97 0.03
N GLU A 26 -6.85 -3.38 -1.08
CA GLU A 26 -8.21 -2.83 -1.28
C GLU A 26 -9.27 -3.91 -1.51
N ASP A 27 -8.95 -4.95 -2.26
CA ASP A 27 -9.91 -5.96 -2.72
C ASP A 27 -9.92 -7.21 -1.83
N VAL A 28 -8.86 -7.47 -1.08
CA VAL A 28 -8.74 -8.69 -0.26
C VAL A 28 -8.63 -8.35 1.23
N ILE A 29 -7.64 -7.55 1.61
CA ILE A 29 -7.32 -7.34 3.03
C ILE A 29 -8.35 -6.45 3.74
N ILE A 30 -8.66 -5.28 3.19
CA ILE A 30 -9.62 -4.34 3.78
C ILE A 30 -11.01 -4.98 3.92
N PRO A 31 -11.56 -5.70 2.91
CA PRO A 31 -12.84 -6.37 3.03
C PRO A 31 -12.84 -7.42 4.15
N LYS A 32 -11.77 -8.21 4.30
CA LYS A 32 -11.64 -9.18 5.40
C LYS A 32 -11.55 -8.52 6.77
N LEU A 33 -10.83 -7.41 6.88
CA LEU A 33 -10.76 -6.64 8.11
C LEU A 33 -12.11 -6.06 8.48
N LYS A 34 -12.86 -5.49 7.53
CA LYS A 34 -14.20 -4.95 7.79
C LYS A 34 -15.28 -6.02 8.02
N GLY A 35 -15.07 -7.22 7.47
CA GLY A 35 -16.00 -8.35 7.56
C GLY A 35 -15.60 -9.31 8.67
N ASP A 36 -15.13 -10.49 8.28
CA ASP A 36 -14.86 -11.63 9.16
C ASP A 36 -14.03 -11.28 10.40
N LEU A 37 -13.05 -10.40 10.26
CA LEU A 37 -12.12 -10.05 11.34
C LEU A 37 -12.58 -8.85 12.19
N ALA A 38 -13.62 -8.13 11.78
CA ALA A 38 -14.23 -7.09 12.61
C ALA A 38 -15.08 -7.68 13.75
N VAL A 39 -15.49 -8.94 13.61
CA VAL A 39 -16.33 -9.63 14.59
C VAL A 39 -15.44 -10.35 15.60
N GLU A 40 -15.63 -10.02 16.87
CA GLU A 40 -14.95 -10.71 17.95
C GLU A 40 -15.36 -12.20 17.98
N PRO A 41 -14.39 -13.13 17.98
CA PRO A 41 -14.70 -14.55 18.12
C PRO A 41 -15.45 -14.85 19.42
N ALA A 42 -16.27 -15.90 19.40
CA ALA A 42 -16.97 -16.36 20.59
C ALA A 42 -16.00 -17.01 21.59
N PHE A 43 -15.28 -16.21 22.37
CA PHE A 43 -14.27 -16.67 23.35
C PHE A 43 -14.88 -17.39 24.57
N GLY A 44 -16.20 -17.35 24.76
CA GLY A 44 -16.90 -17.93 25.91
C GLY A 44 -17.03 -16.97 27.09
N LYS A 45 -17.41 -17.49 28.27
CA LYS A 45 -17.73 -16.68 29.48
C LYS A 45 -16.72 -16.79 30.62
N PHE A 46 -15.61 -17.49 30.42
CA PHE A 46 -14.59 -17.63 31.46
C PHE A 46 -13.80 -16.32 31.64
N PRO A 47 -13.24 -16.02 32.82
CA PRO A 47 -12.47 -14.79 33.04
C PRO A 47 -11.34 -14.58 32.01
N GLN A 48 -10.71 -15.67 31.57
CA GLN A 48 -9.67 -15.64 30.53
C GLN A 48 -10.22 -15.25 29.15
N ALA A 49 -11.50 -15.53 28.88
CA ALA A 49 -12.17 -15.15 27.63
C ALA A 49 -12.31 -13.63 27.50
N VAL A 50 -12.54 -12.92 28.63
CA VAL A 50 -12.62 -11.45 28.65
C VAL A 50 -11.28 -10.82 28.23
N GLN A 51 -10.17 -11.36 28.73
CA GLN A 51 -8.83 -10.88 28.34
C GLN A 51 -8.49 -11.21 26.88
N ALA A 52 -8.87 -12.40 26.41
CA ALA A 52 -8.68 -12.79 25.00
C ALA A 52 -9.45 -11.85 24.06
N GLY A 53 -10.68 -11.49 24.42
CA GLY A 53 -11.51 -10.53 23.70
C GLY A 53 -10.90 -9.13 23.63
N ALA A 54 -10.44 -8.60 24.76
CA ALA A 54 -9.75 -7.31 24.81
C ALA A 54 -8.50 -7.30 23.93
N LYS A 55 -7.68 -8.35 24.02
CA LYS A 55 -6.46 -8.50 23.21
C LYS A 55 -6.77 -8.65 21.72
N TYR A 56 -7.85 -9.33 21.36
CA TYR A 56 -8.30 -9.44 19.98
C TYR A 56 -8.63 -8.06 19.40
N ARG A 57 -9.44 -7.26 20.12
CA ARG A 57 -9.79 -5.90 19.68
C ARG A 57 -8.57 -5.00 19.54
N GLU A 58 -7.64 -5.02 20.50
CA GLU A 58 -6.39 -4.26 20.42
C GLU A 58 -5.56 -4.64 19.18
N ASN A 59 -5.39 -5.95 18.94
CA ASN A 59 -4.66 -6.43 17.77
C ASN A 59 -5.37 -6.08 16.45
N TYR A 60 -6.69 -6.17 16.43
CA TYR A 60 -7.51 -5.79 15.28
C TYR A 60 -7.34 -4.29 14.96
N ASP A 61 -7.49 -3.42 15.96
CA ASP A 61 -7.36 -1.97 15.79
C ASP A 61 -5.95 -1.60 15.28
N LYS A 62 -4.93 -2.26 15.83
CA LYS A 62 -3.55 -2.09 15.38
C LYS A 62 -3.36 -2.54 13.93
N ALA A 63 -3.82 -3.74 13.59
CA ALA A 63 -3.74 -4.27 12.23
C ALA A 63 -4.45 -3.35 11.22
N TRP A 64 -5.64 -2.86 11.59
CA TRP A 64 -6.39 -1.90 10.80
C TRP A 64 -5.59 -0.61 10.55
N GLN A 65 -5.03 -0.01 11.60
CA GLN A 65 -4.22 1.20 11.47
C GLN A 65 -2.98 0.98 10.60
N ASP A 66 -2.28 -0.14 10.78
CA ASP A 66 -1.05 -0.42 10.05
C ASP A 66 -1.31 -0.70 8.56
N ILE A 67 -2.40 -1.40 8.21
CA ILE A 67 -2.83 -1.57 6.82
C ILE A 67 -3.22 -0.24 6.18
N GLN A 68 -3.90 0.64 6.90
CA GLN A 68 -4.25 1.97 6.38
C GLN A 68 -3.01 2.84 6.14
N LYS A 69 -2.01 2.79 7.04
CA LYS A 69 -0.72 3.47 6.84
C LYS A 69 0.00 2.92 5.60
N LEU A 70 0.08 1.60 5.45
CA LEU A 70 0.71 0.95 4.30
C LEU A 70 0.03 1.35 3.00
N ARG A 71 -1.31 1.28 2.96
CA ARG A 71 -2.12 1.70 1.80
C ARG A 71 -1.80 3.14 1.37
N ASN A 72 -1.80 4.06 2.32
CA ASN A 72 -1.54 5.47 2.03
C ASN A 72 -0.10 5.70 1.54
N ALA A 73 0.87 5.01 2.15
CA ALA A 73 2.27 5.09 1.73
C ALA A 73 2.45 4.55 0.29
N LEU A 74 1.85 3.41 -0.04
CA LEU A 74 1.91 2.84 -1.38
C LEU A 74 1.28 3.78 -2.43
N LYS A 75 0.12 4.37 -2.13
CA LYS A 75 -0.52 5.34 -3.04
C LYS A 75 0.34 6.58 -3.27
N ALA A 76 0.98 7.10 -2.22
CA ALA A 76 1.89 8.24 -2.35
C ALA A 76 3.12 7.91 -3.20
N ILE A 77 3.65 6.67 -3.09
CA ILE A 77 4.77 6.22 -3.93
C ILE A 77 4.33 6.07 -5.39
N ASP A 78 3.14 5.51 -5.66
CA ASP A 78 2.58 5.40 -7.02
C ASP A 78 2.40 6.78 -7.68
N GLU A 79 1.89 7.76 -6.94
CA GLU A 79 1.74 9.14 -7.40
C GLU A 79 3.10 9.81 -7.69
N SER A 80 4.07 9.62 -6.80
CA SER A 80 5.43 10.13 -6.97
C SER A 80 6.13 9.50 -8.19
N ALA A 81 5.98 8.20 -8.39
CA ALA A 81 6.49 7.48 -9.56
C ALA A 81 5.85 8.01 -10.86
N THR A 82 4.52 8.14 -10.88
CA THR A 82 3.77 8.70 -12.03
C THR A 82 4.25 10.11 -12.38
N THR A 83 4.42 10.96 -11.36
CA THR A 83 4.88 12.35 -11.56
C THR A 83 6.30 12.38 -12.12
N THR A 84 7.18 11.51 -11.62
CA THR A 84 8.56 11.37 -12.09
C THR A 84 8.60 10.95 -13.56
N LEU A 85 7.85 9.90 -13.93
CA LEU A 85 7.76 9.43 -15.31
C LEU A 85 7.23 10.49 -16.27
N LYS A 86 6.17 11.21 -15.87
CA LYS A 86 5.59 12.30 -16.65
C LYS A 86 6.59 13.44 -16.88
N ASN A 87 7.35 13.82 -15.86
CA ASN A 87 8.35 14.88 -15.97
C ASN A 87 9.57 14.43 -16.79
N TYR A 88 9.96 13.16 -16.69
CA TYR A 88 11.03 12.59 -17.51
C TYR A 88 10.67 12.62 -19.00
N GLY A 89 9.48 12.15 -19.39
CA GLY A 89 9.04 12.18 -20.79
C GLY A 89 9.01 13.59 -21.37
N LYS A 90 8.49 14.58 -20.62
CA LYS A 90 8.52 15.99 -21.04
C LYS A 90 9.94 16.53 -21.26
N ALA A 91 10.88 16.16 -20.38
CA ALA A 91 12.26 16.59 -20.51
C ALA A 91 12.96 15.98 -21.73
N GLU A 92 12.63 14.73 -22.09
CA GLU A 92 13.11 14.12 -23.33
C GLU A 92 12.52 14.82 -24.57
N ASP A 93 11.21 15.08 -24.57
CA ASP A 93 10.54 15.79 -25.67
C ASP A 93 11.15 17.19 -25.89
N ASP A 94 11.27 18.01 -24.83
CA ASP A 94 11.86 19.35 -24.90
C ASP A 94 13.31 19.36 -25.41
N ASN A 95 14.06 18.28 -25.17
CA ASN A 95 15.45 18.15 -25.61
C ASN A 95 15.55 17.71 -27.09
N THR A 96 14.55 17.00 -27.62
CA THR A 96 14.48 16.61 -29.04
C THR A 96 13.95 17.72 -29.95
N VAL A 97 13.14 18.65 -29.45
CA VAL A 97 12.65 19.81 -30.23
C VAL A 97 13.71 20.92 -30.38
N LYS A 98 14.76 20.91 -29.55
CA LYS A 98 15.84 21.92 -29.55
C LYS A 98 17.11 21.49 -30.31
N GLN A 99 17.11 20.36 -31.01
CA GLN A 99 18.17 19.93 -31.94
C GLN A 99 17.76 20.13 -33.38
#